data_AF-A0A256BLC4-F1
#
_entry.id   AF-A0A256BLC4-F1
#
_cell.length_a   1.000
_cell.length_b   1.000
_cell.length_c   1.000
_cell.angle_alpha   90.00
_cell.angle_beta   90.00
_cell.angle_gamma   90.00
#
_symmetry.space_group_name_H-M   'P 1'
#
loop_
_entity.id
_entity.type
_entity.pdbx_description
1 polymer ?
#
loop_
_entity_poly.entity_id
_entity_poly.type
_entity_poly.pdbx_seq_one_letter_code
_entity_poly.pdbx_strand_id
1 'polypeptide(L)'
;MKRRIYLLENFRKTQLIWDKASTKIKDYLRANSSDNHGRKLSVTVTDDGRVVDLTGVSLMLYWESQDKKVNGLDSFTAVHAQTGQFEIYYTPELLSNVGDLNAQLVLIDGSGRVASETFEIRIFKGVDDGAVVGQASFTALTDALLNAQKLEENYAPRLNAVKINKADKSEVNNLTAQLVLTERCHRSVWRIRRK
;
A
#
# COMPACT_ATOMS: atom_id res chain seq x y z
N MET A 1 25.86 28.86 -5.70
CA MET A 1 24.46 29.25 -5.44
C MET A 1 23.55 28.10 -5.88
N LYS A 2 23.06 27.25 -4.96
CA LYS A 2 22.16 26.14 -5.30
C LYS A 2 20.78 26.71 -5.66
N ARG A 3 20.35 26.62 -6.92
CA ARG A 3 18.96 26.93 -7.30
C ARG A 3 18.06 25.93 -6.59
N ARG A 4 17.25 26.39 -5.64
CA ARG A 4 16.15 25.61 -5.05
C ARG A 4 15.09 25.39 -6.13
N ILE A 5 15.11 24.22 -6.75
CA ILE A 5 14.04 23.74 -7.64
C ILE A 5 12.90 23.22 -6.74
N TYR A 6 12.09 24.11 -6.15
CA TYR A 6 11.06 23.71 -5.15
C TYR A 6 9.72 24.45 -5.29
N LEU A 7 9.42 25.06 -6.43
CA LEU A 7 8.23 25.92 -6.54
C LEU A 7 6.97 25.19 -7.03
N LEU A 8 7.08 24.25 -7.97
CA LEU A 8 5.87 23.64 -8.55
C LEU A 8 5.31 22.48 -7.73
N GLU A 9 6.17 21.59 -7.21
CA GLU A 9 5.75 20.43 -6.41
C GLU A 9 4.99 20.83 -5.14
N ASN A 10 5.49 21.84 -4.42
CA ASN A 10 4.85 22.32 -3.19
C ASN A 10 3.58 23.14 -3.48
N PHE A 11 3.56 23.90 -4.57
CA PHE A 11 2.38 24.66 -4.99
C PHE A 11 1.18 23.77 -5.34
N ARG A 12 1.48 22.56 -5.80
CA ARG A 12 0.50 21.54 -6.22
C ARG A 12 -0.01 20.69 -5.06
N LYS A 13 0.65 20.74 -3.90
CA LYS A 13 0.40 19.88 -2.76
C LYS A 13 -0.54 20.54 -1.76
N THR A 14 -1.70 19.92 -1.54
CA THR A 14 -2.57 20.23 -0.40
C THR A 14 -2.24 19.28 0.74
N GLN A 15 -2.09 19.81 1.95
CA GLN A 15 -1.83 19.03 3.15
C GLN A 15 -3.11 18.92 3.97
N LEU A 16 -3.38 17.71 4.45
CA LEU A 16 -4.51 17.37 5.30
C LEU A 16 -4.01 16.57 6.50
N ILE A 17 -4.45 16.93 7.69
CA ILE A 17 -4.24 16.13 8.90
C ILE A 17 -5.57 15.47 9.25
N TRP A 18 -5.57 14.14 9.33
CA TRP A 18 -6.74 13.37 9.76
C TRP A 18 -6.42 12.68 11.09
N ASP A 19 -6.93 13.27 12.17
CA ASP A 19 -6.66 12.83 13.53
C ASP A 19 -7.81 11.96 14.06
N LYS A 20 -7.66 10.64 14.20
CA LYS A 20 -8.76 9.70 14.47
C LYS A 20 -9.87 9.70 13.43
N ALA A 21 -10.53 8.54 13.31
CA ALA A 21 -11.58 8.31 12.34
C ALA A 21 -12.73 9.33 12.37
N SER A 22 -13.14 9.73 13.59
CA SER A 22 -14.29 10.59 13.84
C SER A 22 -13.99 12.08 13.73
N THR A 23 -12.74 12.49 13.51
CA THR A 23 -12.46 13.91 13.40
C THR A 23 -12.94 14.46 12.08
N LYS A 24 -13.77 15.48 12.18
CA LYS A 24 -14.28 16.20 11.02
C LYS A 24 -13.14 16.88 10.27
N ILE A 25 -12.97 16.47 9.02
CA ILE A 25 -12.14 17.17 8.04
C ILE A 25 -12.88 18.44 7.64
N LYS A 26 -12.30 19.60 7.98
CA LYS A 26 -12.91 20.93 7.71
C LYS A 26 -12.35 21.59 6.45
N ASP A 27 -11.33 21.00 5.85
CA ASP A 27 -10.68 21.55 4.67
C ASP A 27 -11.57 21.39 3.44
N TYR A 28 -11.75 22.48 2.70
CA TYR A 28 -12.40 22.46 1.40
C TYR A 28 -11.35 22.16 0.33
N LEU A 29 -11.31 20.90 -0.11
CA LEU A 29 -10.38 20.48 -1.15
C LEU A 29 -10.89 20.91 -2.53
N ARG A 30 -10.00 21.47 -3.34
CA ARG A 30 -10.33 22.11 -4.61
C ARG A 30 -9.30 21.73 -5.67
N ALA A 31 -9.76 21.37 -6.86
CA ALA A 31 -8.89 21.08 -7.99
C ALA A 31 -9.49 21.54 -9.32
N ASN A 32 -8.64 21.75 -10.32
CA ASN A 32 -9.07 22.05 -11.68
C ASN A 32 -9.11 20.76 -12.51
N SER A 33 -10.11 20.60 -13.38
CA SER A 33 -10.19 19.42 -14.26
C SER A 33 -8.99 19.27 -15.21
N SER A 34 -8.27 20.35 -15.49
CA SER A 34 -7.03 20.35 -16.27
C SER A 34 -5.76 20.08 -15.43
N ASP A 35 -5.87 19.83 -14.11
CA ASP A 35 -4.75 19.51 -13.23
C ASP A 35 -4.24 18.05 -13.44
N ASN A 36 -4.32 17.49 -14.65
CA ASN A 36 -3.92 16.11 -14.95
C ASN A 36 -2.45 15.88 -14.53
N HIS A 37 -2.22 14.97 -13.56
CA HIS A 37 -0.92 14.74 -12.90
C HIS A 37 -0.31 15.98 -12.19
N GLY A 38 -1.15 16.99 -11.92
CA GLY A 38 -0.78 18.27 -11.35
C GLY A 38 -1.17 18.42 -9.89
N ARG A 39 -2.37 18.02 -9.48
CA ARG A 39 -2.83 18.20 -8.09
C ARG A 39 -2.45 17.01 -7.20
N LYS A 40 -1.86 17.29 -6.04
CA LYS A 40 -1.45 16.27 -5.06
C LYS A 40 -2.13 16.53 -3.72
N LEU A 41 -2.68 15.48 -3.12
CA LEU A 41 -3.16 15.48 -1.74
C LEU A 41 -2.18 14.68 -0.87
N SER A 42 -1.79 15.27 0.25
CA SER A 42 -0.94 14.62 1.24
C SER A 42 -1.65 14.58 2.57
N VAL A 43 -1.76 13.37 3.10
CA VAL A 43 -2.47 13.10 4.34
C VAL A 43 -1.46 12.66 5.38
N THR A 44 -1.53 13.29 6.55
CA THR A 44 -0.89 12.78 7.77
C THR A 44 -1.98 12.26 8.69
N VAL A 45 -1.93 10.97 9.00
CA VAL A 45 -2.86 10.34 9.94
C VAL A 45 -2.26 10.38 11.34
N THR A 46 -3.05 10.80 12.33
CA THR A 46 -2.64 10.86 13.74
C THR A 46 -3.67 10.22 14.65
N ASP A 47 -3.26 9.92 15.89
CA ASP A 47 -4.13 9.45 16.98
C ASP A 47 -3.97 10.36 18.20
N ASP A 48 -4.99 11.18 18.49
CA ASP A 48 -4.95 12.26 19.50
C ASP A 48 -3.75 13.20 19.29
N GLY A 49 -3.52 13.58 18.03
CA GLY A 49 -2.41 14.43 17.61
C GLY A 49 -1.03 13.76 17.68
N ARG A 50 -0.95 12.46 18.02
CA ARG A 50 0.30 11.71 18.02
C ARG A 50 0.52 11.03 16.68
N VAL A 51 1.78 11.01 16.26
CA VAL A 51 2.23 10.25 15.10
C VAL A 51 2.05 8.75 15.38
N VAL A 52 1.49 8.04 14.40
CA VAL A 52 1.24 6.60 14.47
C VAL A 52 2.00 5.88 13.34
N ASP A 53 2.56 4.71 13.66
CA ASP A 53 3.16 3.82 12.66
C ASP A 53 2.04 3.05 11.94
N LEU A 54 1.94 3.29 10.64
CA LEU A 54 0.95 2.68 9.75
C LEU A 54 1.62 1.78 8.70
N THR A 55 2.77 1.21 9.03
CA THR A 55 3.44 0.22 8.18
C THR A 55 2.52 -0.98 7.93
N GLY A 56 2.28 -1.29 6.66
CA GLY A 56 1.38 -2.38 6.25
C GLY A 56 -0.11 -2.01 6.20
N VAL A 57 -0.46 -0.75 6.49
CA VAL A 57 -1.82 -0.21 6.35
C VAL A 57 -1.94 0.50 5.02
N SER A 58 -3.08 0.32 4.35
CA SER A 58 -3.42 1.01 3.10
C SER A 58 -4.35 2.18 3.38
N LEU A 59 -4.05 3.35 2.81
CA LEU A 59 -4.96 4.49 2.78
C LEU A 59 -5.54 4.64 1.37
N MET A 60 -6.85 4.85 1.28
CA MET A 60 -7.58 5.07 0.04
C MET A 60 -8.45 6.32 0.12
N LEU A 61 -8.66 6.96 -1.03
CA LEU A 61 -9.63 8.02 -1.23
C LEU A 61 -10.85 7.43 -1.94
N TYR A 62 -11.95 7.27 -1.21
CA TYR A 62 -13.25 7.06 -1.83
C TYR A 62 -13.82 8.41 -2.26
N TRP A 63 -14.41 8.46 -3.44
CA TRP A 63 -15.15 9.62 -3.90
C TRP A 63 -16.38 9.21 -4.72
N GLU A 64 -17.44 10.01 -4.66
CA GLU A 64 -18.66 9.82 -5.43
C GLU A 64 -19.23 11.16 -5.90
N SER A 65 -19.84 11.17 -7.08
CA SER A 65 -20.65 12.30 -7.53
C SER A 65 -21.85 12.50 -6.59
N GLN A 66 -22.31 13.74 -6.41
CA GLN A 66 -23.48 14.01 -5.56
C GLN A 66 -24.76 13.27 -6.00
N ASP A 67 -24.89 12.97 -7.29
CA ASP A 67 -25.99 12.17 -7.83
C ASP A 67 -25.76 10.65 -7.73
N LYS A 68 -24.62 10.23 -7.17
CA LYS A 68 -24.20 8.84 -6.90
C LYS A 68 -24.08 7.94 -8.12
N LYS A 69 -24.01 8.52 -9.33
CA LYS A 69 -23.87 7.73 -10.57
C LYS A 69 -22.44 7.35 -10.88
N VAL A 70 -21.48 8.14 -10.42
CA VAL A 70 -20.05 7.92 -10.64
C VAL A 70 -19.36 7.90 -9.30
N ASN A 71 -18.44 6.96 -9.12
CA ASN A 71 -17.60 6.85 -7.94
C ASN A 71 -16.25 6.25 -8.31
N GLY A 72 -15.27 6.45 -7.45
CA GLY A 72 -13.95 5.86 -7.56
C GLY A 72 -13.35 5.55 -6.21
N LEU A 73 -12.31 4.71 -6.25
CA LEU A 73 -11.56 4.32 -5.07
C LEU A 73 -10.07 4.34 -5.42
N ASP A 74 -9.43 5.42 -4.97
CA ASP A 74 -8.07 5.73 -5.36
C ASP A 74 -7.05 5.46 -4.25
N SER A 75 -5.97 4.77 -4.58
CA SER A 75 -4.96 4.32 -3.63
C SER A 75 -3.92 5.40 -3.35
N PHE A 76 -3.59 5.65 -2.09
CA PHE A 76 -2.46 6.49 -1.73
C PHE A 76 -1.14 5.71 -1.77
N THR A 77 -0.06 6.41 -2.10
CA THR A 77 1.31 5.95 -1.88
C THR A 77 1.75 6.30 -0.46
N ALA A 78 2.22 5.32 0.30
CA ALA A 78 2.86 5.55 1.59
C ALA A 78 4.25 6.17 1.38
N VAL A 79 4.42 7.45 1.74
CA VAL A 79 5.72 8.15 1.61
C VAL A 79 6.58 7.96 2.86
N HIS A 80 5.95 7.98 4.04
CA HIS A 80 6.59 7.64 5.32
C HIS A 80 5.56 6.99 6.25
N ALA A 81 5.30 5.69 6.03
CA ALA A 81 4.29 4.92 6.77
C ALA A 81 4.56 4.90 8.29
N GLN A 82 5.83 4.87 8.70
CA GLN A 82 6.23 4.90 10.12
C GLN A 82 5.84 6.20 10.83
N THR A 83 5.51 7.24 10.05
CA THR A 83 5.03 8.52 10.55
C THR A 83 3.63 8.87 10.04
N GLY A 84 2.89 7.88 9.52
CA GLY A 84 1.52 8.05 9.04
C GLY A 84 1.35 8.99 7.83
N GLN A 85 2.38 9.15 7.00
CA GLN A 85 2.35 10.07 5.85
C GLN A 85 2.08 9.34 4.53
N PHE A 86 1.08 9.83 3.80
CA PHE A 86 0.61 9.29 2.54
C PHE A 86 0.42 10.41 1.51
N GLU A 87 0.60 10.10 0.22
CA GLU A 87 0.39 11.02 -0.88
C GLU A 87 -0.36 10.37 -2.04
N ILE A 88 -1.19 11.16 -2.72
CA ILE A 88 -1.88 10.76 -3.94
C ILE A 88 -1.89 11.92 -4.93
N TYR A 89 -1.71 11.61 -6.22
CA TYR A 89 -2.10 12.54 -7.28
C TYR A 89 -3.56 12.28 -7.63
N TYR A 90 -4.36 13.34 -7.76
CA TYR A 90 -5.73 13.16 -8.22
C TYR A 90 -5.74 12.52 -9.61
N THR A 91 -6.54 11.46 -9.72
CA THR A 91 -6.65 10.67 -10.94
C THR A 91 -7.36 11.47 -12.03
N PRO A 92 -7.06 11.19 -13.32
CA PRO A 92 -7.79 11.80 -14.42
C PRO A 92 -9.31 11.61 -14.31
N GLU A 93 -9.75 10.47 -13.75
CA GLU A 93 -11.16 10.20 -13.55
C GLU A 93 -11.79 11.10 -12.48
N LEU A 94 -11.20 11.19 -11.29
CA LEU A 94 -11.67 12.13 -10.26
C LEU A 94 -11.76 13.55 -10.84
N LEU A 95 -10.72 14.00 -11.56
CA LEU A 95 -10.67 15.32 -12.18
C LEU A 95 -11.68 15.53 -13.33
N SER A 96 -12.16 14.46 -13.97
CA SER A 96 -13.17 14.55 -15.03
C SER A 96 -14.57 14.84 -14.50
N ASN A 97 -14.82 14.57 -13.22
CA ASN A 97 -16.12 14.76 -12.59
C ASN A 97 -16.24 16.19 -12.02
N VAL A 98 -16.47 17.16 -12.92
CA VAL A 98 -16.68 18.57 -12.57
C VAL A 98 -17.90 18.74 -11.67
N GLY A 99 -17.73 19.45 -10.55
CA GLY A 99 -18.76 19.67 -9.54
C GLY A 99 -18.25 19.36 -8.14
N ASP A 100 -19.19 19.23 -7.21
CA ASP A 100 -18.91 18.81 -5.84
C ASP A 100 -18.98 17.28 -5.76
N LEU A 101 -17.96 16.68 -5.16
CA LEU A 101 -17.85 15.23 -4.90
C LEU A 101 -17.89 14.98 -3.40
N ASN A 102 -18.64 13.97 -2.98
CA ASN A 102 -18.56 13.45 -1.62
C ASN A 102 -17.34 12.53 -1.53
N ALA A 103 -16.50 12.69 -0.53
CA ALA A 103 -15.28 11.92 -0.38
C ALA A 103 -15.10 11.40 1.05
N GLN A 104 -14.37 10.30 1.17
CA GLN A 104 -13.95 9.72 2.45
C GLN A 104 -12.51 9.22 2.35
N LEU A 105 -11.75 9.40 3.43
CA LEU A 105 -10.51 8.69 3.65
C LEU A 105 -10.83 7.33 4.25
N VAL A 106 -10.21 6.29 3.72
CA VAL A 106 -10.47 4.91 4.12
C VAL A 106 -9.15 4.23 4.44
N LEU A 107 -8.95 3.87 5.71
CA LEU A 107 -7.84 3.03 6.17
C LEU A 107 -8.26 1.57 6.19
N ILE A 108 -7.41 0.71 5.65
CA ILE A 108 -7.63 -0.74 5.60
C ILE A 108 -6.35 -1.43 6.09
N ASP A 109 -6.53 -2.37 7.02
CA ASP A 109 -5.47 -3.27 7.48
C ASP A 109 -6.00 -4.72 7.52
N GLY A 110 -5.19 -5.64 8.08
CA GLY A 110 -5.58 -7.04 8.22
C GLY A 110 -6.73 -7.30 9.20
N SER A 111 -7.13 -6.30 10.00
CA SER A 111 -8.19 -6.40 11.02
C SER A 111 -9.52 -5.83 10.54
N GLY A 112 -9.50 -4.88 9.61
CA GLY A 112 -10.72 -4.31 9.06
C GLY A 112 -10.52 -2.99 8.34
N ARG A 113 -11.60 -2.18 8.35
CA ARG A 113 -11.68 -0.91 7.63
C ARG A 113 -12.22 0.19 8.54
N VAL A 114 -11.59 1.35 8.50
CA VAL A 114 -12.00 2.58 9.18
C VAL A 114 -12.13 3.69 8.16
N ALA A 115 -13.24 4.44 8.19
CA ALA A 115 -13.50 5.54 7.26
C ALA A 115 -13.69 6.87 8.01
N SER A 116 -13.32 7.97 7.38
CA SER A 116 -13.59 9.32 7.87
C SER A 116 -15.08 9.65 7.77
N GLU A 117 -15.50 10.72 8.45
CA GLU A 117 -16.71 11.45 8.03
C GLU A 117 -16.57 11.90 6.56
N THR A 118 -17.71 12.04 5.89
CA THR A 118 -17.76 12.57 4.52
C THR A 118 -17.30 14.02 4.50
N PHE A 119 -16.41 14.34 3.56
CA PHE A 119 -15.98 15.71 3.23
C PHE A 119 -16.15 15.96 1.74
N GLU A 120 -16.03 17.22 1.32
CA GLU A 120 -16.25 17.61 -0.07
C GLU A 120 -14.94 17.88 -0.81
N ILE A 121 -14.86 17.41 -2.05
CA ILE A 121 -13.84 17.82 -3.03
C ILE A 121 -14.56 18.52 -4.17
N ARG A 122 -14.20 19.77 -4.45
CA ARG A 122 -14.78 20.53 -5.56
C ARG A 122 -13.85 20.59 -6.76
N ILE A 123 -14.34 20.09 -7.89
CA ILE A 123 -13.65 20.11 -9.18
C ILE A 123 -14.24 21.22 -10.05
N PHE A 124 -13.41 22.19 -10.43
CA PHE A 124 -13.80 23.29 -11.30
C PHE A 124 -13.41 22.98 -12.74
N LYS A 125 -14.27 23.38 -13.68
CA LYS A 125 -13.98 23.25 -15.12
C LYS A 125 -12.73 24.06 -15.48
N GLY A 126 -11.77 23.41 -16.12
CA GLY A 126 -10.58 24.03 -16.71
C GLY A 126 -10.85 24.79 -17.99
N VAL A 127 -9.84 25.52 -18.46
CA VAL A 127 -9.89 26.31 -19.71
C VAL A 127 -9.74 25.41 -20.94
N ASP A 128 -9.09 24.25 -20.78
CA ASP A 128 -8.94 23.24 -21.83
C ASP A 128 -10.25 22.46 -21.98
N ASP A 129 -10.86 22.50 -23.17
CA ASP A 129 -12.13 21.88 -23.52
C ASP A 129 -11.99 20.41 -23.97
N GLY A 130 -10.75 19.92 -24.06
CA GLY A 130 -10.43 18.51 -24.18
C GLY A 130 -10.90 17.78 -22.93
N ALA A 131 -12.11 17.20 -22.99
CA ALA A 131 -12.65 16.36 -21.94
C ALA A 131 -11.59 15.32 -21.53
N VAL A 132 -11.11 15.41 -20.29
CA VAL A 132 -10.42 14.28 -19.68
C VAL A 132 -11.49 13.20 -19.54
N VAL A 133 -11.50 12.23 -20.45
CA VAL A 133 -12.47 11.12 -20.38
C VAL A 133 -11.97 10.15 -19.33
N GLY A 134 -12.52 10.26 -18.12
CA GLY A 134 -12.35 9.24 -17.09
C GLY A 134 -13.14 7.99 -17.43
N GLN A 135 -12.48 6.85 -17.60
CA GLN A 135 -13.12 5.54 -17.44
C GLN A 135 -12.92 5.08 -16.00
N ALA A 136 -13.90 4.36 -15.44
CA ALA A 136 -13.88 3.76 -14.10
C ALA A 136 -12.48 3.28 -13.70
N SER A 137 -11.87 3.96 -12.74
CA SER A 137 -10.52 3.77 -12.25
C SER A 137 -10.61 3.24 -10.82
N PHE A 138 -10.54 1.92 -10.71
CA PHE A 138 -10.33 1.27 -9.43
C PHE A 138 -8.83 1.09 -9.22
N THR A 139 -8.07 2.18 -9.10
CA THR A 139 -6.61 2.11 -8.90
C THR A 139 -6.28 1.29 -7.65
N ALA A 140 -7.10 1.37 -6.60
CA ALA A 140 -7.01 0.51 -5.43
C ALA A 140 -7.10 -0.99 -5.75
N LEU A 141 -7.99 -1.39 -6.65
CA LEU A 141 -8.10 -2.79 -7.09
C LEU A 141 -6.89 -3.18 -7.93
N THR A 142 -6.47 -2.33 -8.85
CA THR A 142 -5.27 -2.57 -9.67
C THR A 142 -4.04 -2.74 -8.80
N ASP A 143 -3.85 -1.89 -7.80
CA ASP A 143 -2.73 -1.97 -6.85
C ASP A 143 -2.79 -3.25 -6.01
N ALA A 144 -3.99 -3.62 -5.51
CA ALA A 144 -4.17 -4.86 -4.77
C ALA A 144 -3.81 -6.09 -5.62
N LEU A 145 -4.22 -6.11 -6.89
CA LEU A 145 -3.89 -7.18 -7.83
C LEU A 145 -2.38 -7.25 -8.13
N LEU A 146 -1.75 -6.11 -8.38
CA LEU A 146 -0.30 -6.03 -8.61
C LEU A 146 0.50 -6.50 -7.38
N ASN A 147 0.05 -6.15 -6.18
CA ASN A 147 0.70 -6.60 -4.95
C ASN A 147 0.51 -8.11 -4.72
N ALA A 148 -0.67 -8.66 -5.00
CA ALA A 148 -0.91 -10.11 -4.92
C ALA A 148 0.01 -10.88 -5.89
N GLN A 149 0.15 -10.43 -7.14
CA GLN A 149 1.06 -11.03 -8.12
C GLN A 149 2.51 -11.01 -7.65
N LYS A 150 3.00 -9.87 -7.12
CA LYS A 150 4.36 -9.77 -6.57
C LYS A 150 4.58 -10.71 -5.39
N LEU A 151 3.57 -10.93 -4.55
CA LEU A 151 3.68 -11.90 -3.45
C LEU A 151 3.83 -13.32 -4.02
N GLU A 152 3.00 -13.71 -4.99
CA GLU A 152 3.13 -15.03 -5.63
C GLU A 152 4.51 -15.23 -6.26
N GLU A 153 5.00 -14.27 -7.05
CA GLU A 153 6.31 -14.32 -7.69
C GLU A 153 7.47 -14.42 -6.69
N ASN A 154 7.39 -13.71 -5.56
CA ASN A 154 8.47 -13.70 -4.57
C ASN A 154 8.46 -14.92 -3.64
N TYR A 155 7.28 -15.39 -3.24
CA TYR A 155 7.15 -16.42 -2.22
C TYR A 155 7.02 -17.84 -2.79
N ALA A 156 6.41 -18.03 -3.97
CA ALA A 156 6.32 -19.35 -4.59
C ALA A 156 7.69 -20.02 -4.82
N PRO A 157 8.71 -19.36 -5.41
CA PRO A 157 10.02 -19.98 -5.60
C PRO A 157 10.75 -20.21 -4.27
N ARG A 158 10.57 -19.34 -3.27
CA ARG A 158 11.14 -19.53 -1.93
C ARG A 158 10.55 -20.72 -1.22
N LEU A 159 9.23 -20.92 -1.31
CA LEU A 159 8.55 -22.10 -0.76
C LEU A 159 9.04 -23.37 -1.44
N ASN A 160 9.24 -23.36 -2.75
CA ASN A 160 9.80 -24.50 -3.49
C ASN A 160 11.24 -24.79 -3.08
N ALA A 161 12.10 -23.76 -2.96
CA ALA A 161 13.47 -23.93 -2.47
C ALA A 161 13.52 -24.46 -1.03
N VAL A 162 12.64 -24.00 -0.14
CA VAL A 162 12.53 -24.52 1.23
C VAL A 162 12.04 -25.96 1.23
N LYS A 163 11.12 -26.36 0.34
CA LYS A 163 10.70 -27.76 0.19
C LYS A 163 11.85 -28.65 -0.27
N ILE A 164 12.65 -28.19 -1.23
CA ILE A 164 13.81 -28.94 -1.75
C ILE A 164 14.90 -29.09 -0.68
N ASN A 165 15.14 -28.05 0.13
CA ASN A 165 16.20 -28.04 1.15
C ASN A 165 15.77 -28.65 2.50
N LYS A 166 14.48 -28.93 2.70
CA LYS A 166 14.03 -29.71 3.85
C LYS A 166 14.35 -31.17 3.55
N ALA A 167 15.47 -31.65 4.08
CA ALA A 167 15.78 -33.07 4.10
C ALA A 167 14.59 -33.84 4.69
N ASP A 168 14.13 -34.87 3.99
CA ASP A 168 12.96 -35.61 4.41
C ASP A 168 13.27 -36.26 5.76
N LYS A 169 12.34 -36.21 6.72
CA LYS A 169 12.61 -36.65 8.10
C LYS A 169 13.02 -38.12 8.15
N SER A 170 12.54 -38.91 7.18
CA SER A 170 12.93 -40.29 6.91
C SER A 170 14.38 -40.43 6.42
N GLU A 171 14.84 -39.59 5.50
CA GLU A 171 16.21 -39.59 4.98
C GLU A 171 17.22 -39.22 6.06
N VAL A 172 16.92 -38.18 6.86
CA VAL A 172 17.77 -37.78 7.98
C VAL A 172 17.87 -38.89 9.02
N ASN A 173 16.76 -39.53 9.38
CA ASN A 173 16.76 -40.65 10.32
C ASN A 173 17.55 -41.86 9.80
N ASN A 174 17.46 -42.16 8.51
CA ASN A 174 18.21 -43.25 7.88
C ASN A 174 19.72 -42.97 7.84
N LEU A 175 20.12 -41.75 7.48
CA LEU A 175 21.52 -41.32 7.50
C LEU A 175 22.09 -41.36 8.92
N THR A 176 21.30 -40.92 9.91
CA THR A 176 21.70 -40.96 11.32
C THR A 176 21.87 -42.39 11.81
N ALA A 177 20.95 -43.30 11.44
CA ALA A 177 21.06 -44.72 11.78
C ALA A 177 22.29 -45.39 11.13
N GLN A 178 22.60 -45.07 9.87
CA GLN A 178 23.81 -45.56 9.19
C GLN A 178 25.10 -45.03 9.81
N LEU A 179 25.12 -43.77 10.28
CA LEU A 179 26.28 -43.20 10.98
C LEU A 179 26.54 -43.94 12.30
N VAL A 180 25.49 -44.19 13.08
CA VAL A 180 25.61 -44.91 14.37
C VAL A 180 26.12 -46.34 14.17
N LEU A 181 25.70 -47.01 13.09
CA LEU A 181 26.18 -48.35 12.75
C LEU A 181 27.65 -48.37 12.32
N THR A 182 28.08 -47.38 11.53
CA THR A 182 29.49 -47.28 11.09
C THR A 182 30.41 -46.96 12.26
N GLU A 183 30.02 -46.08 13.19
CA GLU A 183 30.79 -45.81 14.41
C GLU A 183 30.94 -47.03 15.33
N ARG A 184 29.85 -47.81 15.51
CA ARG A 184 29.87 -49.06 16.29
C ARG A 184 30.80 -50.10 15.66
N CYS A 185 30.79 -50.22 14.34
CA CYS A 185 31.68 -51.12 13.61
C CYS A 185 33.15 -50.70 13.78
N HIS A 186 33.44 -49.41 13.62
CA HIS A 186 34.80 -48.87 13.77
C HIS A 186 35.37 -49.11 15.18
N ARG A 187 34.58 -48.85 16.24
CA ARG A 187 34.98 -49.14 17.63
C ARG A 187 35.26 -50.61 17.88
N SER A 188 34.49 -51.51 17.26
CA SER A 188 34.65 -52.95 17.42
C SER A 188 35.94 -53.44 16.76
N VAL A 189 36.26 -52.95 15.57
CA VAL A 189 37.50 -53.26 14.86
C VAL A 189 38.74 -52.76 15.63
N TRP A 190 38.68 -51.55 16.19
CA TRP A 190 39.74 -51.02 17.05
C TRP A 190 39.94 -51.81 18.34
N ARG A 191 38.87 -52.41 18.89
CA ARG A 191 38.93 -53.23 20.10
C ARG A 191 39.59 -54.59 19.85
N ILE A 192 39.42 -55.15 18.66
CA ILE A 192 40.03 -56.41 18.23
C ILE A 192 41.53 -56.23 17.94
N ARG A 193 41.93 -55.09 17.37
CA ARG A 193 43.34 -54.80 17.04
C ARG A 193 44.24 -54.40 18.23
N ARG A 194 43.67 -54.19 19.42
CA ARG A 194 44.41 -53.83 20.66
C ARG A 194 44.56 -55.01 21.64
N LYS A 195 44.13 -56.22 21.27
CA LYS A 195 44.46 -57.47 21.96
C LYS A 195 45.58 -58.17 21.20
#